data_AF-A0A392MAC3-F1
#
_entry.id   AF-A0A392MAC3-F1
#
_cell.length_a   1.000
_cell.length_b   1.000
_cell.length_c   1.000
_cell.angle_alpha   90.00
_cell.angle_beta   90.00
_cell.angle_gamma   90.00
#
_symmetry.space_group_name_H-M   'P 1'
#
loop_
_entity.id
_entity.type
_entity.pdbx_description
1 polymer ?
#
loop_
_entity_poly.entity_id
_entity_poly.type
_entity_poly.pdbx_seq_one_letter_code
_entity_poly.pdbx_strand_id
1 'polypeptide(L)'
;MLAIVCSTNEGVKALEKYDTEGAVNCNGGLHGIGSSTGKKINGRFVVICLEDLRQVTYMRVPFVGRFVDNDPQKKLAIPKPRLPNGECPPGFLDYAVNMIHLDSNRLSFLTAGGHGLRETLFYSLFSHLQVYKTRDEMLLALRYINDGALSLDGGMIKKCGIFALGSRQDVEVKFPLISGESDVPPDYIEAEDVVRKLKWETTKLAADIQREQQLLDLRKGNSISQD
;
A
#
# COMPACT_ATOMS: atom_id res chain seq x y z
N MET A 1 -9.16 -11.52 3.72
CA MET A 1 -7.73 -11.11 3.71
C MET A 1 -7.45 -10.49 5.07
N LEU A 2 -6.54 -11.07 5.85
CA LEU A 2 -6.16 -10.56 7.17
C LEU A 2 -4.65 -10.39 7.18
N ALA A 3 -4.20 -9.14 7.17
CA ALA A 3 -2.78 -8.79 7.24
C ALA A 3 -2.61 -7.60 8.19
N ILE A 4 -1.53 -7.60 8.95
CA ILE A 4 -1.12 -6.46 9.79
C ILE A 4 -0.24 -5.55 8.95
N VAL A 5 -0.51 -4.26 8.95
CA VAL A 5 0.30 -3.27 8.23
C VAL A 5 1.14 -2.50 9.23
N CYS A 6 2.46 -2.58 9.10
CA CYS A 6 3.43 -1.82 9.90
C CYS A 6 4.02 -0.71 9.03
N SER A 7 4.26 0.46 9.64
CA SER A 7 4.97 1.53 8.95
C SER A 7 6.44 1.17 8.72
N THR A 8 7.11 0.64 9.74
CA THR A 8 8.56 0.39 9.74
C THR A 8 8.92 -1.07 10.00
N ASN A 9 10.16 -1.44 9.68
CA ASN A 9 10.72 -2.76 9.95
C ASN A 9 10.81 -3.08 11.45
N GLU A 10 11.10 -2.07 12.29
CA GLU A 10 11.10 -2.17 13.75
C GLU A 10 9.71 -2.54 14.26
N GLY A 11 8.65 -2.00 13.64
CA GLY A 11 7.27 -2.40 13.91
C GLY A 11 7.04 -3.89 13.66
N VAL A 12 7.57 -4.43 12.56
CA VAL A 12 7.49 -5.88 12.26
C VAL A 12 8.23 -6.70 13.31
N LYS A 13 9.46 -6.29 13.66
CA LYS A 13 10.28 -6.96 14.70
C LYS A 13 9.64 -6.90 16.09
N ALA A 14 8.82 -5.89 16.37
CA ALA A 14 8.12 -5.77 17.64
C ALA A 14 6.93 -6.74 17.76
N LEU A 15 6.35 -7.19 16.64
CA LEU A 15 5.21 -8.12 16.62
C LEU A 15 5.62 -9.53 17.04
N GLU A 16 6.81 -9.99 16.64
CA GLU A 16 7.25 -11.37 16.82
C GLU A 16 8.65 -11.40 17.46
N LYS A 17 8.79 -12.15 18.55
CA LYS A 17 10.09 -12.36 19.21
C LYS A 17 10.48 -13.82 19.11
N TYR A 18 11.77 -14.06 18.97
CA TYR A 18 12.35 -15.40 18.98
C TYR A 18 13.25 -15.55 20.20
N ASP A 19 13.31 -16.76 20.76
CA ASP A 19 14.28 -17.12 21.78
C ASP A 19 15.67 -17.41 21.19
N THR A 20 16.61 -17.81 22.05
CA THR A 20 17.99 -18.13 21.65
C THR A 20 18.09 -19.36 20.75
N GLU A 21 17.07 -20.22 20.72
CA GLU A 21 17.01 -21.41 19.88
C GLU A 21 16.31 -21.12 18.53
N GLY A 22 15.82 -19.89 18.35
CA GLY A 22 15.08 -19.48 17.15
C GLY A 22 13.62 -19.91 17.15
N ALA A 23 13.08 -20.37 18.29
CA ALA A 23 11.67 -20.68 18.43
C ALA A 23 10.87 -19.41 18.77
N VAL A 24 9.59 -19.41 18.41
CA VAL A 24 8.67 -18.30 18.68
C VAL A 24 8.46 -18.16 20.18
N ASN A 25 8.75 -16.97 20.70
CA ASN A 25 8.47 -16.62 22.08
C ASN A 25 7.00 -16.22 22.24
N CYS A 26 6.18 -17.16 22.72
CA CYS A 26 4.74 -16.98 22.92
C CYS A 26 4.35 -15.95 24.00
N ASN A 27 5.32 -15.48 24.79
CA ASN A 27 5.12 -14.43 25.79
C ASN A 27 5.56 -13.04 25.30
N GLY A 28 6.13 -12.95 24.09
CA GLY A 28 6.62 -11.72 23.49
C GLY A 28 5.67 -11.10 22.46
N GLY A 29 5.85 -9.81 22.19
CA GLY A 29 5.19 -9.12 21.09
C GLY A 29 3.68 -9.26 21.08
N LEU A 30 3.12 -9.58 19.91
CA LEU A 30 1.67 -9.74 19.72
C LEU A 30 1.13 -11.00 20.43
N HIS A 31 1.92 -12.06 20.54
CA HIS A 31 1.55 -13.28 21.25
C HIS A 31 1.36 -13.05 22.75
N GLY A 32 2.21 -12.23 23.37
CA GLY A 32 2.08 -11.84 24.77
C GLY A 32 0.81 -11.02 25.03
N ILE A 33 0.48 -10.06 24.16
CA ILE A 33 -0.75 -9.24 24.24
C ILE A 33 -2.01 -10.10 24.05
N GLY A 34 -1.97 -11.04 23.09
CA GLY A 34 -3.05 -12.00 22.90
C GLY A 34 -3.26 -12.82 24.17
N SER A 35 -2.19 -13.40 24.71
CA SER A 35 -2.26 -14.25 25.89
C SER A 35 -2.77 -13.52 27.13
N SER A 36 -2.37 -12.26 27.35
CA SER A 36 -2.87 -11.45 28.48
C SER A 36 -4.36 -11.10 28.38
N THR A 37 -4.90 -11.10 27.16
CA THR A 37 -6.35 -10.91 26.89
C THR A 37 -7.11 -12.24 26.75
N GLY A 38 -6.47 -13.37 27.04
CA GLY A 38 -7.06 -14.71 26.95
C GLY A 38 -7.21 -15.23 25.51
N LYS A 39 -6.64 -14.56 24.51
CA LYS A 39 -6.71 -14.93 23.10
C LYS A 39 -5.38 -15.45 22.59
N LYS A 40 -5.30 -16.74 22.28
CA LYS A 40 -4.09 -17.31 21.65
C LYS A 40 -4.10 -17.08 20.14
N ILE A 41 -3.01 -16.55 19.61
CA ILE A 41 -2.78 -16.45 18.17
C ILE A 41 -2.12 -17.75 17.73
N ASN A 42 -2.83 -18.53 16.93
CA ASN A 42 -2.35 -19.81 16.40
C ASN A 42 -2.10 -19.69 14.90
N GLY A 43 -1.01 -20.29 14.43
CA GLY A 43 -0.64 -20.29 13.02
C GLY A 43 0.06 -19.01 12.56
N ARG A 44 0.26 -18.90 11.24
CA ARG A 44 0.97 -17.77 10.63
C ARG A 44 0.01 -16.62 10.38
N PHE A 45 0.46 -15.40 10.62
CA PHE A 45 -0.20 -14.17 10.17
C PHE A 45 0.71 -13.43 9.19
N VAL A 46 0.10 -12.66 8.28
CA VAL A 46 0.83 -11.89 7.26
C VAL A 46 1.08 -10.48 7.78
N VAL A 47 2.31 -10.01 7.64
CA VAL A 47 2.69 -8.63 7.95
C VAL A 47 3.20 -7.93 6.70
N ILE A 48 2.71 -6.73 6.44
CA ILE A 48 3.16 -5.87 5.35
C ILE A 48 3.87 -4.67 5.97
N CYS A 49 5.13 -4.44 5.61
CA CYS A 49 5.92 -3.29 6.03
C CYS A 49 5.91 -2.23 4.93
N LEU A 50 5.36 -1.03 5.20
CA LEU A 50 5.25 0.02 4.19
C LEU A 50 6.61 0.55 3.70
N GLU A 51 7.60 0.66 4.58
CA GLU A 51 8.96 1.08 4.22
C GLU A 51 9.71 0.04 3.37
N ASP A 52 9.41 -1.24 3.56
CA ASP A 52 10.07 -2.34 2.86
C ASP A 52 9.30 -2.82 1.62
N LEU A 53 8.21 -2.14 1.23
CA LEU A 53 7.59 -2.28 -0.09
C LEU A 53 8.54 -1.72 -1.16
N ARG A 54 9.71 -2.37 -1.33
CA ARG A 54 10.73 -2.01 -2.32
C ARG A 54 10.58 -2.86 -3.58
N GLN A 55 11.01 -2.24 -4.68
CA GLN A 55 11.06 -2.73 -6.06
C GLN A 55 11.32 -4.25 -6.16
N VAL A 56 10.27 -5.02 -6.40
CA VAL A 56 10.42 -6.32 -7.08
C VAL A 56 10.71 -5.98 -8.54
N THR A 57 11.67 -6.66 -9.19
CA THR A 57 12.29 -6.31 -10.50
C THR A 57 11.35 -5.85 -11.63
N TYR A 58 10.05 -6.13 -11.54
CA TYR A 58 9.02 -5.74 -12.52
C TYR A 58 7.89 -4.85 -11.97
N MET A 59 7.87 -4.55 -10.66
CA MET A 59 6.87 -3.70 -10.01
C MET A 59 7.56 -2.63 -9.17
N ARG A 60 7.57 -1.40 -9.68
CA ARG A 60 8.08 -0.24 -8.93
C ARG A 60 7.04 0.18 -7.89
N VAL A 61 7.32 -0.14 -6.62
CA VAL A 61 6.59 0.37 -5.46
C VAL A 61 7.53 1.32 -4.71
N PRO A 62 7.07 2.52 -4.28
CA PRO A 62 5.75 3.11 -4.57
C PRO A 62 5.52 3.34 -6.07
N PHE A 63 4.26 3.49 -6.47
CA PHE A 63 3.91 3.87 -7.84
C PHE A 63 4.59 5.20 -8.19
N VAL A 64 5.44 5.19 -9.22
CA VAL A 64 6.28 6.33 -9.63
C VAL A 64 5.61 7.16 -10.75
N GLY A 65 4.39 6.80 -11.15
CA GLY A 65 3.64 7.58 -12.14
C GLY A 65 2.97 8.82 -11.55
N ARG A 66 2.18 9.50 -12.38
CA ARG A 66 1.43 10.70 -11.96
C ARG A 66 0.12 10.32 -11.28
N PHE A 67 -0.43 11.27 -10.54
CA PHE A 67 -1.81 11.20 -10.07
C PHE A 67 -2.74 11.86 -11.09
N VAL A 68 -4.04 11.56 -11.01
CA VAL A 68 -5.06 12.30 -11.74
C VAL A 68 -5.11 13.72 -11.18
N ASP A 69 -5.04 14.72 -12.06
CA ASP A 69 -4.98 16.12 -11.67
C ASP A 69 -6.25 16.53 -10.92
N ASN A 70 -6.07 17.25 -9.79
CA ASN A 70 -7.14 17.74 -8.92
C ASN A 70 -8.13 16.68 -8.42
N ASP A 71 -7.73 15.40 -8.39
CA ASP A 71 -8.56 14.32 -7.83
C ASP A 71 -8.39 14.26 -6.30
N PRO A 72 -9.47 14.49 -5.50
CA PRO A 72 -9.39 14.51 -4.04
C PRO A 72 -9.05 13.15 -3.43
N GLN A 73 -9.21 12.06 -4.19
CA GLN A 73 -8.86 10.70 -3.77
C GLN A 73 -7.44 10.29 -4.20
N LYS A 74 -6.69 11.22 -4.80
CA LYS A 74 -5.35 11.02 -5.38
C LYS A 74 -5.28 9.73 -6.18
N LYS A 75 -6.23 9.52 -7.10
CA LYS A 75 -6.21 8.37 -8.00
C LYS A 75 -4.94 8.32 -8.85
N LEU A 76 -4.45 7.12 -9.13
CA LEU A 76 -3.26 6.90 -9.94
C LEU A 76 -3.60 7.10 -11.41
N ALA A 77 -2.82 7.91 -12.14
CA ALA A 77 -2.99 8.12 -13.57
C ALA A 77 -2.36 6.96 -14.37
N ILE A 78 -2.93 5.76 -14.20
CA ILE A 78 -2.52 4.57 -14.92
C ILE A 78 -3.09 4.62 -16.35
N PRO A 79 -2.27 4.46 -17.40
CA PRO A 79 -2.76 4.47 -18.78
C PRO A 79 -3.77 3.35 -19.01
N LYS A 80 -4.99 3.69 -19.43
CA LYS A 80 -6.04 2.72 -19.77
C LYS A 80 -5.58 1.77 -20.88
N PRO A 81 -6.02 0.49 -20.88
CA PRO A 81 -5.75 -0.42 -21.98
C PRO A 81 -6.33 0.13 -23.28
N ARG A 82 -5.63 -0.10 -24.39
CA ARG A 82 -6.04 0.37 -25.72
C ARG A 82 -6.02 -0.77 -26.73
N LEU A 83 -7.10 -0.86 -27.48
CA LEU A 83 -7.24 -1.71 -28.66
C LEU A 83 -6.39 -1.14 -29.82
N PRO A 84 -6.16 -1.90 -30.92
CA PRO A 84 -5.37 -1.43 -32.06
C PRO A 84 -5.97 -0.20 -32.76
N ASN A 85 -7.28 0.02 -32.62
CA ASN A 85 -7.98 1.22 -33.09
C ASN A 85 -7.82 2.43 -32.14
N GLY A 86 -7.11 2.28 -31.02
CA GLY A 86 -6.87 3.32 -30.03
C GLY A 86 -7.95 3.46 -28.94
N GLU A 87 -9.07 2.76 -29.09
CA GLU A 87 -10.20 2.78 -28.14
C GLU A 87 -9.91 1.94 -26.90
N CYS A 88 -10.61 2.25 -25.81
CA CYS A 88 -10.58 1.43 -24.61
C CYS A 88 -11.39 0.13 -24.87
N PRO A 89 -10.90 -1.05 -24.44
CA PRO A 89 -11.67 -2.28 -24.52
C PRO A 89 -13.09 -2.11 -23.93
N PRO A 90 -14.12 -2.60 -24.61
CA PRO A 90 -15.48 -2.59 -24.09
C PRO A 90 -15.55 -3.19 -22.68
N GLY A 91 -16.41 -2.62 -21.84
CA GLY A 91 -16.64 -3.08 -20.48
C GLY A 91 -15.53 -2.74 -19.47
N PHE A 92 -14.37 -2.21 -19.87
CA PHE A 92 -13.35 -1.74 -18.91
C PHE A 92 -13.91 -0.58 -18.08
N LEU A 93 -13.86 -0.72 -16.75
CA LEU A 93 -14.37 0.28 -15.81
C LEU A 93 -13.24 1.15 -15.28
N ASP A 94 -12.29 0.55 -14.55
CA ASP A 94 -11.09 1.20 -14.02
C ASP A 94 -10.11 0.13 -13.51
N TYR A 95 -8.98 0.56 -12.97
CA TYR A 95 -8.10 -0.27 -12.16
C TYR A 95 -8.65 -0.42 -10.75
N ALA A 96 -8.58 -1.62 -10.18
CA ALA A 96 -9.09 -1.92 -8.83
C ALA A 96 -8.47 -1.01 -7.76
N VAL A 97 -7.19 -0.66 -7.91
CA VAL A 97 -6.48 0.27 -7.01
C VAL A 97 -7.15 1.66 -6.94
N ASN A 98 -7.79 2.13 -8.02
CA ASN A 98 -8.49 3.43 -8.08
C ASN A 98 -9.95 3.37 -7.62
N MET A 99 -10.50 2.16 -7.45
CA MET A 99 -11.87 1.94 -6.98
C MET A 99 -11.98 1.95 -5.46
N ILE A 100 -10.85 1.89 -4.74
CA ILE A 100 -10.82 1.92 -3.28
C ILE A 100 -10.92 3.37 -2.83
N HIS A 101 -11.91 3.68 -2.00
CA HIS A 101 -11.99 4.94 -1.29
C HIS A 101 -11.05 4.92 -0.09
N LEU A 102 -10.32 6.02 0.11
CA LEU A 102 -9.42 6.20 1.24
C LEU A 102 -9.80 7.46 2.01
N ASP A 103 -9.74 7.36 3.33
CA ASP A 103 -9.82 8.51 4.22
C ASP A 103 -8.68 9.50 3.85
N SER A 104 -8.96 10.79 3.96
CA SER A 104 -8.00 11.88 3.70
C SER A 104 -6.66 11.64 4.42
N ASN A 105 -6.76 11.21 5.68
CA ASN A 105 -5.64 10.90 6.55
C ASN A 105 -4.79 9.70 6.08
N ARG A 106 -5.16 9.02 4.99
CA ARG A 106 -4.38 7.93 4.37
C ARG A 106 -3.79 8.30 3.01
N LEU A 107 -4.06 9.50 2.50
CA LEU A 107 -3.71 9.90 1.13
C LEU A 107 -2.27 10.37 0.94
N SER A 108 -1.62 10.89 1.99
CA SER A 108 -0.27 11.47 1.89
C SER A 108 0.53 11.34 3.19
N PHE A 109 1.85 11.47 3.08
CA PHE A 109 2.79 11.62 4.20
C PHE A 109 2.72 10.51 5.27
N LEU A 110 2.46 9.27 4.84
CA LEU A 110 2.45 8.11 5.75
C LEU A 110 3.80 7.40 5.81
N THR A 111 4.58 7.47 4.74
CA THR A 111 5.92 6.88 4.67
C THR A 111 6.99 7.94 4.82
N ALA A 112 8.22 7.53 5.13
CA ALA A 112 9.38 8.41 5.11
C ALA A 112 9.54 9.14 3.76
N GLY A 113 9.10 8.54 2.65
CA GLY A 113 9.12 9.17 1.33
C GLY A 113 7.99 10.17 1.04
N GLY A 114 7.05 10.37 1.97
CA GLY A 114 5.91 11.27 1.79
C GLY A 114 4.71 10.62 1.09
N HIS A 115 4.78 9.33 0.77
CA HIS A 115 3.72 8.59 0.08
C HIS A 115 2.54 8.23 0.99
N GLY A 116 1.33 8.17 0.43
CA GLY A 116 0.11 7.60 1.02
C GLY A 116 -0.09 6.11 0.73
N LEU A 117 -1.25 5.57 1.13
CA LEU A 117 -1.55 4.14 1.00
C LEU A 117 -1.86 3.70 -0.43
N ARG A 118 -2.39 4.58 -1.30
CA ARG A 118 -2.83 4.19 -2.64
C ARG A 118 -1.64 3.76 -3.48
N GLU A 119 -0.63 4.60 -3.55
CA GLU A 119 0.60 4.39 -4.32
C GLU A 119 1.58 3.39 -3.66
N THR A 120 1.37 3.04 -2.39
CA THR A 120 2.19 2.05 -1.66
C THR A 120 1.45 0.73 -1.50
N LEU A 121 0.66 0.60 -0.44
CA LEU A 121 -0.03 -0.62 -0.02
C LEU A 121 -1.01 -1.14 -1.09
N PHE A 122 -1.92 -0.30 -1.55
CA PHE A 122 -2.97 -0.77 -2.46
C PHE A 122 -2.43 -1.03 -3.86
N TYR A 123 -1.45 -0.24 -4.30
CA TYR A 123 -0.75 -0.54 -5.53
C TYR A 123 0.10 -1.82 -5.43
N SER A 124 0.68 -2.15 -4.28
CA SER A 124 1.39 -3.42 -4.13
C SER A 124 0.47 -4.65 -4.13
N LEU A 125 -0.76 -4.50 -3.62
CA LEU A 125 -1.78 -5.56 -3.59
C LEU A 125 -2.49 -5.74 -4.93
N PHE A 126 -2.86 -4.62 -5.59
CA PHE A 126 -3.71 -4.64 -6.77
C PHE A 126 -2.98 -4.31 -8.06
N SER A 127 -1.83 -3.61 -8.02
CA SER A 127 -1.03 -3.26 -9.20
C SER A 127 -1.94 -2.71 -10.33
N HIS A 128 -1.87 -3.31 -11.51
CA HIS A 128 -2.67 -3.01 -12.69
C HIS A 128 -3.89 -3.94 -12.85
N LEU A 129 -4.44 -4.46 -11.75
CA LEU A 129 -5.64 -5.30 -11.76
C LEU A 129 -6.81 -4.52 -12.40
N GLN A 130 -7.29 -5.01 -13.54
CA GLN A 130 -8.34 -4.37 -14.33
C GLN A 130 -9.72 -4.85 -13.87
N VAL A 131 -10.72 -3.98 -13.89
CA VAL A 131 -12.10 -4.35 -13.55
C VAL A 131 -13.01 -4.11 -14.76
N TYR A 132 -13.84 -5.11 -15.06
CA TYR A 132 -14.75 -5.14 -16.20
C TYR A 132 -16.20 -5.28 -15.73
N LYS A 133 -17.14 -4.81 -16.56
CA LYS A 133 -18.57 -4.93 -16.29
C LYS A 133 -19.05 -6.38 -16.37
N THR A 134 -18.73 -7.10 -17.44
CA THR A 134 -19.10 -8.51 -17.63
C THR A 134 -17.89 -9.40 -17.90
N ARG A 135 -18.06 -10.70 -17.67
CA ARG A 135 -17.04 -11.71 -17.97
C ARG A 135 -16.73 -11.78 -19.47
N ASP A 136 -17.74 -11.64 -20.32
CA ASP A 136 -17.56 -11.71 -21.77
C ASP A 136 -16.72 -10.54 -22.29
N GLU A 137 -17.01 -9.31 -21.83
CA GLU A 137 -16.20 -8.13 -22.15
C GLU A 137 -14.76 -8.26 -21.63
N MET A 138 -14.57 -8.82 -20.43
CA MET A 138 -13.25 -9.12 -19.88
C MET A 138 -12.46 -10.10 -20.77
N LEU A 139 -13.12 -11.15 -21.28
CA LEU A 139 -12.48 -12.14 -22.16
C LEU A 139 -12.16 -11.58 -23.54
N LEU A 140 -12.99 -10.68 -24.09
CA LEU A 140 -12.68 -9.96 -25.33
C LEU A 140 -11.41 -9.11 -25.19
N ALA A 141 -11.14 -8.60 -23.99
CA ALA A 141 -9.96 -7.81 -23.69
C ALA A 141 -8.73 -8.62 -23.26
N LEU A 142 -8.78 -9.96 -23.28
CA LEU A 142 -7.76 -10.85 -22.69
C LEU A 142 -6.31 -10.51 -23.09
N ARG A 143 -6.09 -10.16 -24.36
CA ARG A 143 -4.75 -9.81 -24.89
C ARG A 143 -4.18 -8.50 -24.37
N TYR A 144 -4.99 -7.68 -23.70
CA TYR A 144 -4.63 -6.35 -23.19
C TYR A 144 -4.58 -6.33 -21.64
N ILE A 145 -4.74 -7.49 -21.00
CA ILE A 145 -4.64 -7.67 -19.56
C ILE A 145 -3.21 -8.12 -19.23
N ASN A 146 -2.44 -7.23 -18.59
CA ASN A 146 -1.02 -7.49 -18.26
C ASN A 146 -0.80 -8.08 -16.86
N ASP A 147 -1.75 -7.85 -15.94
CA ASP A 147 -1.68 -8.35 -14.57
C ASP A 147 -2.83 -9.35 -14.36
N GLY A 148 -3.83 -9.01 -13.55
CA GLY A 148 -5.09 -9.75 -13.48
C GLY A 148 -6.26 -8.94 -14.02
N ALA A 149 -7.43 -9.57 -14.07
CA ALA A 149 -8.70 -8.91 -14.30
C ALA A 149 -9.84 -9.53 -13.49
N LEU A 150 -10.84 -8.72 -13.16
CA LEU A 150 -12.09 -9.12 -12.51
C LEU A 150 -13.28 -8.62 -13.32
N SER A 151 -14.38 -9.35 -13.29
CA SER A 151 -15.68 -8.87 -13.79
C SER A 151 -16.72 -8.81 -12.67
N LEU A 152 -17.67 -7.88 -12.76
CA LEU A 152 -18.69 -7.67 -11.71
C LEU A 152 -19.66 -8.86 -11.58
N ASP A 153 -19.83 -9.65 -12.64
CA ASP A 153 -20.59 -10.90 -12.66
C ASP A 153 -19.81 -12.13 -12.13
N GLY A 154 -18.59 -11.91 -11.61
CA GLY A 154 -17.83 -12.91 -10.84
C GLY A 154 -16.70 -13.62 -11.58
N GLY A 155 -16.37 -13.20 -12.81
CA GLY A 155 -15.19 -13.67 -13.53
C GLY A 155 -13.90 -13.18 -12.89
N MET A 156 -12.87 -14.04 -12.88
CA MET A 156 -11.56 -13.70 -12.33
C MET A 156 -10.44 -14.34 -13.14
N ILE A 157 -9.50 -13.50 -13.55
CA ILE A 157 -8.23 -13.85 -14.20
C ILE A 157 -7.12 -13.38 -13.26
N LYS A 158 -6.33 -14.32 -12.76
CA LYS A 158 -5.11 -14.06 -12.01
C LYS A 158 -3.96 -13.79 -12.99
N LYS A 159 -2.84 -13.31 -12.45
CA LYS A 159 -1.62 -13.03 -13.22
C LYS A 159 -1.15 -14.23 -14.04
N CYS A 160 -0.49 -13.96 -15.16
CA CYS A 160 0.06 -14.97 -16.08
C CYS A 160 -0.99 -15.88 -16.74
N GLY A 161 -2.20 -15.37 -16.98
CA GLY A 161 -3.26 -16.12 -17.68
C GLY A 161 -3.87 -17.26 -16.87
N ILE A 162 -3.77 -17.21 -15.53
CA ILE A 162 -4.36 -18.21 -14.65
C ILE A 162 -5.84 -17.88 -14.41
N PHE A 163 -6.75 -18.73 -14.89
CA PHE A 163 -8.19 -18.52 -14.73
C PHE A 163 -8.70 -19.13 -13.41
N ALA A 164 -9.58 -18.41 -12.72
CA ALA A 164 -10.35 -18.96 -11.61
C ALA A 164 -11.76 -19.31 -12.11
N LEU A 165 -12.08 -20.61 -12.09
CA LEU A 165 -13.37 -21.16 -12.52
C LEU A 165 -14.08 -21.87 -11.36
N GLY A 166 -15.39 -22.06 -11.48
CA GLY A 166 -16.22 -22.72 -10.47
C GLY A 166 -17.07 -21.75 -9.66
N SER A 167 -17.87 -22.29 -8.75
CA SER A 167 -18.73 -21.49 -7.87
C SER A 167 -17.91 -20.64 -6.91
N ARG A 168 -18.33 -19.40 -6.70
CA ARG A 168 -17.72 -18.50 -5.74
C ARG A 168 -17.90 -19.06 -4.33
N GLN A 169 -16.79 -19.16 -3.60
CA GLN A 169 -16.84 -19.35 -2.15
C GLN A 169 -17.13 -18.01 -1.49
N ASP A 170 -18.04 -18.00 -0.52
CA ASP A 170 -18.28 -16.80 0.27
C ASP A 170 -17.04 -16.40 1.06
N VAL A 171 -16.73 -15.11 1.01
CA VAL A 171 -15.61 -14.53 1.76
C VAL A 171 -16.18 -13.91 3.02
N GLU A 172 -15.67 -14.37 4.17
CA GLU A 172 -16.10 -13.92 5.50
C GLU A 172 -15.81 -12.43 5.74
N VAL A 173 -14.70 -11.92 5.19
CA VAL A 173 -14.26 -10.52 5.34
C VAL A 173 -14.52 -9.75 4.05
N LYS A 174 -15.28 -8.65 4.16
CA LYS A 174 -15.60 -7.75 3.04
C LYS A 174 -15.02 -6.36 3.32
N PHE A 175 -14.74 -5.59 2.26
CA PHE A 175 -14.41 -4.18 2.42
C PHE A 175 -15.61 -3.43 3.04
N PRO A 176 -15.39 -2.54 4.00
CA PRO A 176 -16.46 -1.72 4.54
C PRO A 176 -17.03 -0.83 3.44
N LEU A 177 -18.33 -0.57 3.52
CA LEU A 177 -18.97 0.46 2.71
C LEU A 177 -18.59 1.83 3.29
N ILE A 178 -18.51 2.82 2.41
CA ILE A 178 -18.37 4.22 2.82
C ILE A 178 -19.65 4.55 3.59
N SER A 179 -19.56 4.72 4.90
CA SER A 179 -20.59 5.39 5.68
C SER A 179 -20.72 6.82 5.16
N GLY A 180 -21.93 7.39 5.15
CA GLY A 180 -22.23 8.71 4.58
C GLY A 180 -21.38 9.86 5.13
N GLU A 181 -21.67 11.10 4.69
CA GLU A 181 -20.87 12.30 4.99
C GLU A 181 -20.25 12.29 6.39
N SER A 182 -18.93 12.37 6.44
CA SER A 182 -18.18 12.47 7.68
C SER A 182 -18.72 13.63 8.50
N ASP A 183 -19.09 13.39 9.77
CA ASP A 183 -19.47 14.46 10.71
C ASP A 183 -18.31 15.44 10.99
N VAL A 184 -17.11 15.13 10.50
CA VAL A 184 -15.92 15.98 10.62
C VAL A 184 -15.97 17.10 9.58
N PRO A 185 -15.93 18.38 10.01
CA PRO A 185 -15.93 19.52 9.08
C PRO A 185 -14.75 19.49 8.10
N PRO A 186 -14.94 19.94 6.84
CA PRO A 186 -13.86 19.99 5.84
C PRO A 186 -12.62 20.76 6.31
N ASP A 187 -12.80 21.91 6.96
CA ASP A 187 -11.70 22.74 7.49
C ASP A 187 -10.80 21.99 8.47
N TYR A 188 -11.39 21.06 9.25
CA TYR A 188 -10.62 20.24 10.19
C TYR A 188 -9.76 19.22 9.45
N ILE A 189 -10.29 18.60 8.40
CA ILE A 189 -9.56 17.66 7.54
C ILE A 189 -8.36 18.37 6.88
N GLU A 190 -8.58 19.57 6.36
CA GLU A 190 -7.51 20.38 5.77
C GLU A 190 -6.43 20.74 6.81
N ALA A 191 -6.83 21.14 8.01
CA ALA A 191 -5.90 21.43 9.10
C ALA A 191 -5.07 20.20 9.51
N GLU A 192 -5.68 19.01 9.60
CA GLU A 192 -4.96 17.76 9.87
C GLU A 192 -3.94 17.43 8.77
N ASP A 193 -4.30 17.65 7.51
CA ASP A 193 -3.41 17.41 6.38
C ASP A 193 -2.20 18.37 6.40
N VAL A 194 -2.42 19.64 6.74
CA VAL A 194 -1.33 20.62 6.95
C VAL A 194 -0.42 20.18 8.10
N VAL A 195 -0.99 19.79 9.25
CA VAL A 195 -0.21 19.33 10.41
C VAL A 195 0.64 18.11 10.05
N ARG A 196 0.09 17.17 9.30
CA ARG A 196 0.81 15.97 8.86
C ARG A 196 1.96 16.30 7.93
N LYS A 197 1.72 17.19 6.96
CA LYS A 197 2.77 17.67 6.05
C LYS A 197 3.91 18.32 6.83
N LEU A 198 3.59 19.23 7.75
CA LEU A 198 4.60 19.91 8.58
C LEU A 198 5.40 18.95 9.46
N LYS A 199 4.75 17.95 10.07
CA LYS A 199 5.43 16.89 10.81
C LYS A 199 6.43 16.14 9.91
N TRP A 200 6.00 15.76 8.70
CA TRP A 200 6.88 15.10 7.74
C TRP A 200 8.07 15.99 7.34
N GLU A 201 7.84 17.26 7.01
CA GLU A 201 8.91 18.22 6.67
C GLU A 201 9.91 18.39 7.82
N THR A 202 9.42 18.45 9.06
CA THR A 202 10.25 18.54 10.27
C THR A 202 11.18 17.33 10.40
N THR A 203 10.67 16.11 10.12
CA THR A 203 11.53 14.91 10.14
C THR A 203 12.60 14.93 9.05
N LYS A 204 12.31 15.51 7.87
CA LYS A 204 13.30 15.66 6.80
C LYS A 204 14.39 16.65 7.16
N LEU A 205 14.00 17.80 7.70
CA LEU A 205 14.93 18.81 8.17
C LEU A 205 15.87 18.25 9.25
N ALA A 206 15.34 17.49 10.22
CA ALA A 206 16.16 16.86 11.25
C ALA A 206 17.19 15.87 10.66
N ALA A 207 16.78 15.07 9.66
CA ALA A 207 17.68 14.15 8.98
C ALA A 207 18.76 14.87 8.15
N ASP A 208 18.43 16.01 7.55
CA ASP A 208 19.39 16.84 6.83
C ASP A 208 20.40 17.51 7.78
N ILE A 209 19.94 18.06 8.92
CA ILE A 209 20.81 18.60 9.98
C ILE A 209 21.80 17.53 10.47
N GLN A 210 21.31 16.32 10.73
CA GLN A 210 22.16 15.20 11.17
C GLN A 210 23.20 14.84 10.11
N ARG A 211 22.83 14.82 8.82
CA ARG A 211 23.74 14.54 7.71
C ARG A 211 24.84 15.58 7.60
N GLU A 212 24.48 16.87 7.67
CA GLU A 212 25.45 17.97 7.64
C GLU A 212 26.40 17.93 8.84
N GLN A 213 25.88 17.62 10.03
CA GLN A 213 26.71 17.47 11.23
C GLN A 213 27.76 16.34 11.07
N GLN A 214 27.36 15.19 10.52
CA GLN A 214 28.29 14.09 10.23
C GLN A 214 29.40 14.51 9.25
N LEU A 215 29.07 15.30 8.22
CA LEU A 215 30.05 15.81 7.27
C LEU A 215 31.04 16.79 7.91
N LEU A 216 30.54 17.68 8.79
CA LEU A 216 31.37 18.60 9.55
C LEU A 216 32.34 17.86 10.47
N ASP A 217 31.88 16.81 11.16
CA ASP A 217 32.71 16.03 12.08
C ASP A 217 33.79 15.24 11.33
N LEU A 218 33.47 14.67 10.16
CA LEU A 218 34.45 14.03 9.27
C LEU A 218 35.53 15.01 8.81
N ARG A 219 35.14 16.24 8.42
CA ARG A 219 36.08 17.27 7.99
C ARG A 219 37.02 17.67 9.13
N LYS A 220 36.49 17.85 10.34
CA LYS A 220 37.29 18.17 11.54
C LYS A 220 38.27 17.05 11.88
N GLY A 221 37.84 15.79 11.79
CA GLY A 221 38.70 14.63 12.02
C GLY A 221 39.88 14.56 11.04
N ASN A 222 39.64 14.81 9.75
CA ASN A 222 40.69 14.80 8.72
C ASN A 222 41.70 15.96 8.85
N SER A 223 41.27 17.12 9.33
CA SER A 223 42.16 18.26 9.58
C SER A 223 43.10 18.05 10.78
N ILE A 224 42.75 17.17 11.73
CA ILE A 224 43.59 16.87 12.90
C ILE A 224 44.66 15.80 12.58
N SER A 225 44.47 15.02 11.52
CA SER A 225 45.39 13.95 11.08
C SER A 225 46.45 14.37 10.05
N GLN A 226 46.51 15.66 9.67
CA GLN A 226 47.48 16.20 8.70
C GLN A 226 48.52 17.16 9.31
N ASP A 227 48.50 17.34 10.64
CA ASP A 227 49.53 18.04 11.43
C ASP A 227 50.33 17.03 12.27
#